data_AF-A0A950JAS4-F1
#
_entry.id   AF-A0A950JAS4-F1
#
_cell.length_a   1.000
_cell.length_b   1.000
_cell.length_c   1.000
_cell.angle_alpha   90.00
_cell.angle_beta   90.00
_cell.angle_gamma   90.00
#
_symmetry.space_group_name_H-M   'P 1'
#
loop_
_entity.id
_entity.type
_entity.pdbx_description
1 polymer ?
#
loop_
_entity_poly.entity_id
_entity_poly.type
_entity_poly.pdbx_seq_one_letter_code
_entity_poly.pdbx_strand_id
1 'polypeptide(L)'
;MTPDIVGLLYLAAGVLFILALRGLSSPESSRLGNIFGMTGMVIAVATTLAAHRPAGAFAWGLVVLGLVIGGGTGTVIARRVPMTAMPQLVAAFHSLVGMAAVLVAAAALYAPRAFDIGVPGDIHKASLVEMSIGVAIGAVTFTGSVIAFLKLDGRMSGKPILLPLRHLLNITIATLLVLCIVWFVRG
;
A
#
# COMPACT_ATOMS: atom_id res chain seq x y z
N MET A 1 9.42 23.78 -0.39
CA MET A 1 10.67 23.15 0.08
C MET A 1 11.54 22.91 -1.15
N THR A 2 12.85 22.99 -1.04
CA THR A 2 13.71 22.67 -2.19
C THR A 2 13.71 21.16 -2.45
N PRO A 3 13.90 20.70 -3.70
CA PRO A 3 13.97 19.28 -4.03
C PRO A 3 15.02 18.52 -3.21
N ASP A 4 16.17 19.14 -2.96
CA ASP A 4 17.25 18.52 -2.17
C ASP A 4 16.83 18.21 -0.74
N ILE A 5 16.10 19.12 -0.08
CA ILE A 5 15.59 18.90 1.28
C ILE A 5 14.54 17.80 1.27
N VAL A 6 13.66 17.76 0.27
CA VAL A 6 12.66 16.69 0.12
C VAL A 6 13.35 15.33 -0.03
N GLY A 7 14.36 15.24 -0.90
CA GLY A 7 15.15 14.03 -1.10
C GLY A 7 15.88 13.58 0.16
N LEU A 8 16.52 14.49 0.89
CA LEU A 8 17.21 14.19 2.15
C LEU A 8 16.25 13.68 3.23
N LEU A 9 15.06 14.25 3.34
CA LEU A 9 14.06 13.81 4.31
C LEU A 9 13.47 12.43 3.96
N TYR A 10 13.22 12.15 2.67
CA TYR A 10 12.82 10.82 2.24
C TYR A 10 13.93 9.78 2.43
N LEU A 11 15.20 10.16 2.19
CA LEU A 11 16.34 9.31 2.49
C LEU A 11 16.42 9.00 3.99
N ALA A 12 16.28 10.01 4.84
CA ALA A 12 16.26 9.83 6.30
C ALA A 12 15.12 8.91 6.74
N ALA A 13 13.91 9.08 6.20
CA ALA A 13 12.77 8.19 6.47
C ALA A 13 13.07 6.74 6.02
N GLY A 14 13.66 6.55 4.84
CA GLY A 14 14.08 5.25 4.33
C GLY A 14 15.10 4.55 5.22
N VAL A 15 16.13 5.27 5.67
CA VAL A 15 17.13 4.75 6.62
C VAL A 15 16.46 4.33 7.93
N LEU A 16 15.54 5.14 8.46
CA LEU A 16 14.80 4.79 9.69
C LEU A 16 13.93 3.54 9.52
N PHE A 17 13.31 3.31 8.35
CA PHE A 17 12.58 2.07 8.09
C PHE A 17 13.51 0.84 8.05
N ILE A 18 14.71 0.96 7.49
CA ILE A 18 15.71 -0.11 7.51
C ILE A 18 16.14 -0.42 8.96
N LEU A 19 16.41 0.62 9.75
CA LEU A 19 16.76 0.48 11.16
C LEU A 19 15.60 -0.09 12.00
N ALA A 20 14.34 0.22 11.64
CA ALA A 20 13.16 -0.34 12.27
C ALA A 20 13.11 -1.87 12.10
N LEU A 21 13.28 -2.37 10.86
CA LEU A 21 13.29 -3.81 10.57
C LEU A 21 14.45 -4.53 11.28
N ARG A 22 15.63 -3.92 11.30
CA ARG A 22 16.78 -4.44 12.05
C ARG A 22 16.48 -4.52 13.54
N GLY A 23 15.90 -3.47 14.14
CA GLY A 23 15.56 -3.44 15.56
C GLY A 23 14.45 -4.43 15.94
N LEU A 24 13.51 -4.71 15.03
CA LEU A 24 12.45 -5.70 15.25
C LEU A 24 12.95 -7.15 15.21
N SER A 25 14.20 -7.38 14.81
CA SER A 25 14.78 -8.74 14.68
C SER A 25 15.27 -9.33 16.02
N SER A 26 15.31 -8.55 17.10
CA SER A 26 15.66 -9.06 18.44
C SER A 26 14.74 -8.47 19.54
N PRO A 27 14.40 -9.22 20.59
CA PRO A 27 13.59 -8.72 21.70
C PRO A 27 14.19 -7.48 22.38
N GLU A 28 15.51 -7.44 22.55
CA GLU A 28 16.25 -6.37 23.24
C GLU A 28 16.14 -5.03 22.52
N SER A 29 16.14 -5.06 21.18
CA SER A 29 16.10 -3.86 20.33
C SER A 29 14.72 -3.54 19.76
N SER A 30 13.72 -4.41 19.96
CA SER A 30 12.37 -4.32 19.40
C SER A 30 11.66 -2.98 19.64
N ARG A 31 11.76 -2.45 20.86
CA ARG A 31 11.15 -1.15 21.24
C ARG A 31 11.77 0.01 20.46
N LEU A 32 13.08 0.00 20.32
CA LEU A 32 13.80 1.03 19.56
C LEU A 32 13.50 0.91 18.06
N GLY A 33 13.44 -0.32 17.53
CA GLY A 33 13.02 -0.58 16.16
C GLY A 33 11.63 -0.01 15.86
N ASN A 34 10.68 -0.20 16.76
CA ASN A 34 9.34 0.37 16.61
C ASN A 34 9.35 1.92 16.63
N ILE A 35 10.18 2.55 17.47
CA ILE A 35 10.34 4.01 17.50
C ILE A 35 10.88 4.51 16.15
N PHE A 36 11.93 3.88 15.61
CA PHE A 36 12.46 4.26 14.29
C PHE A 36 11.39 4.17 13.20
N GLY A 37 10.56 3.13 13.21
CA GLY A 37 9.46 2.97 12.26
C GLY A 37 8.43 4.10 12.37
N MET A 38 8.02 4.46 13.59
CA MET A 38 7.10 5.58 13.83
C MET A 38 7.69 6.92 13.40
N THR A 39 8.95 7.21 13.75
CA THR A 39 9.63 8.44 13.36
C THR A 39 9.79 8.53 11.84
N GLY A 40 10.20 7.45 11.18
CA GLY A 40 10.32 7.39 9.71
C GLY A 40 8.99 7.67 9.02
N MET A 41 7.88 7.08 9.50
CA MET A 41 6.55 7.32 8.96
C MET A 41 6.10 8.78 9.13
N VAL A 42 6.34 9.38 10.30
CA VAL A 42 6.02 10.80 10.53
C VAL A 42 6.80 11.70 9.57
N ILE A 43 8.10 11.46 9.39
CA ILE A 43 8.93 12.23 8.45
C ILE A 43 8.41 12.08 7.02
N ALA A 44 8.09 10.86 6.57
CA ALA A 44 7.61 10.61 5.21
C ALA A 44 6.28 11.35 4.92
N VAL A 45 5.31 11.23 5.83
CA VAL A 45 4.00 11.89 5.69
C VAL A 45 4.14 13.40 5.74
N ALA A 46 4.88 13.94 6.72
CA ALA A 46 5.08 15.38 6.87
C ALA A 46 5.81 15.98 5.65
N THR A 47 6.83 15.29 5.14
CA THR A 47 7.57 15.71 3.94
C THR A 47 6.64 15.75 2.73
N THR A 48 5.82 14.71 2.54
CA THR A 48 4.87 14.63 1.41
C THR A 48 3.88 15.80 1.46
N LEU A 49 3.26 16.05 2.61
CA LEU A 49 2.28 17.13 2.78
C LEU A 49 2.89 18.53 2.64
N ALA A 50 4.16 18.70 3.01
CA ALA A 50 4.86 19.97 2.90
C ALA A 50 5.39 20.24 1.49
N ALA A 51 5.79 19.20 0.75
CA ALA A 51 6.25 19.27 -0.63
C ALA A 51 5.09 19.38 -1.63
N HIS A 52 4.04 18.55 -1.46
CA HIS A 52 2.88 18.46 -2.35
C HIS A 52 1.62 18.87 -1.58
N ARG A 53 1.47 20.19 -1.36
CA ARG A 53 0.39 20.72 -0.54
C ARG A 53 -0.98 20.48 -1.20
N PRO A 54 -1.96 19.92 -0.47
CA PRO A 54 -3.34 19.82 -0.94
C PRO A 54 -3.90 21.16 -1.44
N ALA A 55 -4.67 21.11 -2.53
CA ALA A 55 -5.26 22.27 -3.18
C ALA A 55 -6.41 22.87 -2.37
N GLY A 56 -6.09 23.81 -1.48
CA GLY A 56 -7.08 24.57 -0.71
C GLY A 56 -7.67 23.82 0.49
N ALA A 57 -8.53 24.52 1.23
CA ALA A 57 -9.04 24.05 2.53
C ALA A 57 -9.85 22.75 2.44
N PHE A 58 -10.63 22.56 1.36
CA PHE A 58 -11.41 21.34 1.16
C PHE A 58 -10.52 20.10 0.98
N ALA A 59 -9.48 20.17 0.15
CA ALA A 59 -8.54 19.07 -0.04
C ALA A 59 -7.76 18.74 1.24
N TRP A 60 -7.36 19.77 1.99
CA TRP A 60 -6.81 19.59 3.34
C TRP A 60 -7.78 18.87 4.28
N GLY A 61 -9.06 19.27 4.26
CA GLY A 61 -10.13 18.61 5.01
C GLY A 61 -10.23 17.12 4.68
N LEU A 62 -10.20 16.74 3.40
CA LEU A 62 -10.23 15.34 2.96
C LEU A 62 -9.02 14.54 3.44
N VAL A 63 -7.81 15.11 3.36
CA VAL A 63 -6.58 14.45 3.82
C VAL A 63 -6.63 14.21 5.33
N VAL A 64 -6.97 15.23 6.11
CA VAL A 64 -7.08 15.12 7.57
C VAL A 64 -8.17 14.13 7.95
N LEU A 65 -9.33 14.19 7.29
CA LEU A 65 -10.42 13.25 7.51
C LEU A 65 -10.00 11.81 7.23
N GLY A 66 -9.30 11.56 6.12
CA GLY A 66 -8.76 10.24 5.79
C GLY A 66 -7.77 9.72 6.82
N LEU A 67 -6.84 10.57 7.28
CA LEU A 67 -5.87 10.25 8.34
C LEU A 67 -6.57 9.92 9.66
N VAL A 68 -7.57 10.70 10.06
CA VAL A 68 -8.30 10.50 11.32
C VAL A 68 -9.17 9.25 11.25
N ILE A 69 -9.90 9.02 10.17
CA ILE A 69 -10.72 7.82 10.00
C ILE A 69 -9.83 6.59 9.94
N GLY A 70 -8.84 6.55 9.05
CA GLY A 70 -7.97 5.39 8.88
C GLY A 70 -7.11 5.11 10.11
N GLY A 71 -6.39 6.11 10.61
CA GLY A 71 -5.54 5.98 11.80
C GLY A 71 -6.34 5.72 13.08
N GLY A 72 -7.48 6.38 13.24
CA GLY A 72 -8.36 6.21 14.39
C GLY A 72 -9.00 4.83 14.44
N THR A 73 -9.65 4.39 13.35
CA THR A 73 -10.25 3.06 13.27
C THR A 73 -9.21 1.96 13.41
N GLY A 74 -8.05 2.07 12.74
CA GLY A 74 -6.93 1.14 12.87
C GLY A 74 -6.43 1.03 14.30
N THR A 75 -6.28 2.16 15.01
CA THR A 75 -5.86 2.19 16.42
C THR A 75 -6.88 1.50 17.33
N VAL A 76 -8.16 1.78 17.13
CA VAL A 76 -9.24 1.17 17.93
C VAL A 76 -9.27 -0.34 17.74
N ILE A 77 -9.19 -0.82 16.50
CA ILE A 77 -9.18 -2.25 16.18
C ILE A 77 -7.94 -2.90 16.79
N ALA A 78 -6.75 -2.36 16.56
CA ALA A 78 -5.49 -2.94 17.04
C ALA A 78 -5.41 -3.05 18.58
N ARG A 79 -6.09 -2.16 19.31
CA ARG A 79 -6.16 -2.21 20.79
C ARG A 79 -7.18 -3.21 21.34
N ARG A 80 -8.20 -3.57 20.56
CA ARG A 80 -9.34 -4.40 21.03
C ARG A 80 -9.24 -5.86 20.62
N VAL A 81 -8.47 -6.18 19.59
CA VAL A 81 -8.35 -7.56 19.08
C VAL A 81 -7.46 -8.40 20.02
N PRO A 82 -7.88 -9.63 20.40
CA PRO A 82 -7.08 -10.50 21.24
C PRO A 82 -5.80 -10.96 20.52
N MET A 83 -4.72 -11.18 21.28
CA MET A 83 -3.42 -11.61 20.71
C MET A 83 -3.50 -12.94 19.94
N THR A 84 -4.46 -13.80 20.27
CA THR A 84 -4.74 -15.06 19.56
C THR A 84 -5.28 -14.86 18.13
N ALA A 85 -5.89 -13.70 17.85
CA ALA A 85 -6.43 -13.32 16.54
C ALA A 85 -5.49 -12.43 15.73
N MET A 86 -4.24 -12.22 16.18
CA MET A 86 -3.27 -11.38 15.46
C MET A 86 -3.00 -11.85 14.02
N PRO A 87 -2.92 -13.16 13.71
CA PRO A 87 -2.72 -13.59 12.33
C PRO A 87 -3.79 -13.08 11.36
N GLN A 88 -5.08 -13.12 11.74
CA GLN A 88 -6.15 -12.65 10.86
C GLN A 88 -6.19 -11.12 10.78
N LEU A 89 -5.85 -10.42 11.88
CA LEU A 89 -5.77 -8.96 11.87
C LEU A 89 -4.67 -8.46 10.93
N VAL A 90 -3.50 -9.12 10.94
CA VAL A 90 -2.39 -8.81 10.01
C VAL A 90 -2.83 -9.06 8.56
N ALA A 91 -3.52 -10.18 8.29
CA ALA A 91 -4.06 -10.44 6.96
C ALA A 91 -5.05 -9.35 6.51
N ALA A 92 -5.98 -8.96 7.40
CA ALA A 92 -6.95 -7.90 7.12
C ALA A 92 -6.26 -6.55 6.83
N PHE A 93 -5.30 -6.12 7.65
CA PHE A 93 -4.58 -4.86 7.38
C PHE A 93 -3.76 -4.90 6.10
N HIS A 94 -3.18 -6.05 5.75
CA HIS A 94 -2.46 -6.19 4.48
C HIS A 94 -3.38 -6.06 3.26
N SER A 95 -4.66 -6.45 3.37
CA SER A 95 -5.65 -6.19 2.32
C SER A 95 -5.82 -4.69 2.05
N LEU A 96 -5.86 -3.86 3.11
CA LEU A 96 -6.03 -2.41 2.98
C LEU A 96 -4.83 -1.76 2.28
N VAL A 97 -3.62 -2.29 2.47
CA VAL A 97 -2.41 -1.84 1.75
C VAL A 97 -2.54 -2.15 0.25
N GLY A 98 -3.01 -3.35 -0.11
CA GLY A 98 -3.27 -3.72 -1.51
C GLY A 98 -4.33 -2.81 -2.16
N MET A 99 -5.41 -2.53 -1.45
CA MET A 99 -6.46 -1.61 -1.94
C MET A 99 -5.94 -0.17 -2.08
N ALA A 100 -5.12 0.31 -1.13
CA ALA A 100 -4.51 1.63 -1.24
C ALA A 100 -3.65 1.76 -2.50
N ALA A 101 -2.86 0.73 -2.85
CA ALA A 101 -2.05 0.73 -4.08
C ALA A 101 -2.91 0.85 -5.35
N VAL A 102 -4.01 0.10 -5.42
CA VAL A 102 -4.95 0.16 -6.56
C VAL A 102 -5.63 1.53 -6.64
N LEU A 103 -6.06 2.10 -5.52
CA LEU A 103 -6.71 3.42 -5.47
C LEU A 103 -5.74 4.55 -5.83
N VAL A 104 -4.47 4.47 -5.40
CA VAL A 104 -3.42 5.43 -5.77
C VAL A 104 -3.13 5.36 -7.27
N ALA A 105 -3.04 4.17 -7.84
CA ALA A 105 -2.86 4.04 -9.30
C ALA A 105 -4.09 4.55 -10.07
N ALA A 106 -5.32 4.32 -9.58
CA ALA A 106 -6.50 4.93 -10.17
C ALA A 106 -6.43 6.47 -10.11
N ALA A 107 -6.03 7.04 -8.97
CA ALA A 107 -5.85 8.48 -8.82
C ALA A 107 -4.78 9.03 -9.78
N ALA A 108 -3.66 8.34 -9.95
CA ALA A 108 -2.60 8.72 -10.89
C ALA A 108 -3.06 8.63 -12.36
N LEU A 109 -3.95 7.70 -12.70
CA LEU A 109 -4.50 7.57 -14.05
C LEU A 109 -5.48 8.72 -14.37
N TYR A 110 -6.34 9.07 -13.42
CA TYR A 110 -7.36 10.12 -13.62
C TYR A 110 -6.83 11.54 -13.40
N ALA A 111 -5.78 11.72 -12.60
CA ALA A 111 -5.18 13.01 -12.30
C ALA A 111 -3.64 12.99 -12.43
N PRO A 112 -3.07 12.63 -13.60
CA PRO A 112 -1.62 12.42 -13.78
C PRO A 112 -0.78 13.67 -13.52
N ARG A 113 -1.36 14.87 -13.71
CA ARG A 113 -0.68 16.15 -13.40
C ARG A 113 -0.33 16.27 -11.92
N ALA A 114 -1.13 15.69 -11.02
CA ALA A 114 -0.89 15.77 -9.59
C ALA A 114 0.27 14.87 -9.13
N PHE A 115 0.72 13.95 -9.99
CA PHE A 115 1.83 13.03 -9.76
C PHE A 115 3.06 13.36 -10.61
N ASP A 116 3.01 14.46 -11.39
CA ASP A 116 4.07 14.87 -12.31
C ASP A 116 4.43 13.79 -13.37
N ILE A 117 3.45 12.97 -13.77
CA ILE A 117 3.65 11.86 -14.73
C ILE A 117 3.05 12.13 -16.12
N GLY A 118 2.47 13.30 -16.35
CA GLY A 118 1.92 13.71 -17.64
C GLY A 118 0.53 14.35 -17.52
N VAL A 119 -0.27 14.21 -18.59
CA VAL A 119 -1.64 14.74 -18.69
C VAL A 119 -2.63 13.64 -19.07
N PRO A 120 -3.94 13.80 -18.83
CA PRO A 120 -4.91 12.80 -19.26
C PRO A 120 -4.79 12.52 -20.76
N GLY A 121 -4.61 11.25 -21.13
CA GLY A 121 -4.38 10.81 -22.51
C GLY A 121 -2.91 10.86 -22.98
N ASP A 122 -1.99 11.41 -22.20
CA ASP A 122 -0.56 11.44 -22.48
C ASP A 122 0.25 11.33 -21.18
N ILE A 123 0.35 10.11 -20.66
CA ILE A 123 1.10 9.75 -19.46
C ILE A 123 2.40 9.07 -19.89
N HIS A 124 3.50 9.37 -19.21
CA HIS A 124 4.78 8.72 -19.50
C HIS A 124 4.66 7.20 -19.46
N LYS A 125 5.15 6.52 -20.50
CA LYS A 125 5.06 5.06 -20.64
C LYS A 125 5.66 4.30 -19.45
N ALA A 126 6.74 4.82 -18.85
CA ALA A 126 7.33 4.25 -17.64
C ALA A 126 6.33 4.26 -16.48
N SER A 127 5.64 5.39 -16.25
CA SER A 127 4.61 5.52 -15.22
C SER A 127 3.41 4.61 -15.49
N LEU A 128 2.99 4.44 -16.75
CA LEU A 128 1.94 3.48 -17.11
C LEU A 128 2.32 2.05 -16.73
N VAL A 129 3.58 1.64 -16.96
CA VAL A 129 4.09 0.33 -16.54
C VAL A 129 4.09 0.19 -15.02
N GLU A 130 4.66 1.15 -14.31
CA GLU A 130 4.77 1.13 -12.84
C GLU A 130 3.40 1.07 -12.16
N MET A 131 2.45 1.90 -12.61
CA MET A 131 1.09 1.91 -12.08
C MET A 131 0.36 0.59 -12.39
N SER A 132 0.54 0.03 -13.58
CA SER A 132 -0.10 -1.23 -13.96
C SER A 132 0.39 -2.41 -13.12
N ILE A 133 1.71 -2.48 -12.89
CA ILE A 133 2.31 -3.49 -12.00
C ILE A 133 1.84 -3.26 -10.56
N GLY A 134 1.80 -2.00 -10.12
CA GLY A 134 1.27 -1.63 -8.79
C GLY A 134 -0.17 -2.06 -8.57
N VAL A 135 -1.06 -1.85 -9.55
CA VAL A 135 -2.46 -2.33 -9.52
C VAL A 135 -2.51 -3.84 -9.45
N ALA A 136 -1.74 -4.53 -10.28
CA ALA A 136 -1.72 -5.99 -10.32
C ALA A 136 -1.31 -6.58 -8.97
N ILE A 137 -0.19 -6.13 -8.42
CA ILE A 137 0.30 -6.57 -7.10
C ILE A 137 -0.72 -6.19 -6.02
N GLY A 138 -1.23 -4.96 -6.04
CA GLY A 138 -2.20 -4.47 -5.06
C GLY A 138 -3.50 -5.28 -5.05
N ALA A 139 -4.05 -5.60 -6.23
CA ALA A 139 -5.27 -6.39 -6.36
C ALA A 139 -5.08 -7.85 -5.92
N VAL A 140 -3.95 -8.47 -6.27
CA VAL A 140 -3.60 -9.82 -5.80
C VAL A 140 -3.43 -9.84 -4.29
N THR A 141 -2.72 -8.86 -3.73
CA THR A 141 -2.55 -8.70 -2.29
C THR A 141 -3.89 -8.52 -1.58
N PHE A 142 -4.76 -7.63 -2.08
CA PHE A 142 -6.08 -7.40 -1.51
C PHE A 142 -6.90 -8.69 -1.47
N THR A 143 -7.07 -9.36 -2.62
CA THR A 143 -7.89 -10.56 -2.74
C THR A 143 -7.31 -11.74 -1.94
N GLY A 144 -5.99 -11.96 -2.01
CA GLY A 144 -5.30 -13.00 -1.24
C GLY A 144 -5.43 -12.80 0.26
N SER A 145 -5.25 -11.58 0.74
CA SER A 145 -5.41 -11.23 2.16
C SER A 145 -6.84 -11.38 2.66
N VAL A 146 -7.85 -11.05 1.85
CA VAL A 146 -9.27 -11.28 2.22
C VAL A 146 -9.54 -12.78 2.40
N ILE A 147 -9.07 -13.63 1.48
CA ILE A 147 -9.21 -15.09 1.62
C ILE A 147 -8.45 -15.60 2.83
N ALA A 148 -7.23 -15.11 3.09
CA ALA A 148 -6.44 -15.49 4.26
C ALA A 148 -7.15 -15.11 5.57
N PHE A 149 -7.69 -13.89 5.65
CA PHE A 149 -8.50 -13.43 6.78
C PHE A 149 -9.70 -14.34 7.02
N LEU A 150 -10.50 -14.64 5.99
CA LEU A 150 -11.70 -15.47 6.12
C LEU A 150 -11.38 -16.90 6.58
N LYS A 151 -10.23 -17.45 6.16
CA LYS A 151 -9.78 -18.78 6.60
C LYS A 151 -9.32 -18.79 8.06
N LEU A 152 -8.55 -17.79 8.47
CA LEU A 152 -8.06 -17.67 9.85
C LEU A 152 -9.18 -17.32 10.85
N ASP A 153 -10.17 -16.54 10.42
CA ASP A 153 -11.37 -16.19 11.20
C ASP A 153 -12.40 -17.33 11.27
N GLY A 154 -12.17 -18.45 10.57
CA GLY A 154 -13.06 -19.62 10.56
C GLY A 154 -14.34 -19.48 9.72
N ARG A 155 -14.54 -18.33 9.04
CA ARG A 155 -15.66 -18.11 8.10
C ARG A 155 -15.51 -18.90 6.79
N MET A 156 -14.29 -19.35 6.48
CA MET A 156 -13.97 -20.21 5.35
C MET A 156 -13.15 -21.41 5.84
N SER A 157 -13.31 -22.55 5.18
CA SER A 157 -12.49 -23.74 5.52
C SER A 157 -11.00 -23.46 5.30
N GLY A 158 -10.18 -23.80 6.30
CA GLY A 158 -8.72 -23.78 6.19
C GLY A 158 -8.17 -24.84 5.22
N LYS A 159 -8.98 -25.81 4.79
CA LYS A 159 -8.56 -26.85 3.85
C LYS A 159 -8.15 -26.22 2.49
N PRO A 160 -7.14 -26.78 1.81
CA PRO A 160 -6.81 -26.37 0.45
C PRO A 160 -8.03 -26.49 -0.48
N ILE A 161 -8.36 -25.40 -1.17
CA ILE A 161 -9.42 -25.40 -2.20
C ILE A 161 -8.74 -25.76 -3.52
N LEU A 162 -8.95 -26.98 -3.99
CA LEU A 162 -8.33 -27.50 -5.20
C LEU A 162 -9.30 -27.39 -6.38
N LEU A 163 -9.06 -26.44 -7.27
CA LEU A 163 -9.79 -26.33 -8.52
C LEU A 163 -9.25 -27.32 -9.57
N PRO A 164 -10.11 -27.89 -10.42
CA PRO A 164 -9.66 -28.61 -11.61
C PRO A 164 -8.84 -27.66 -12.48
N LEU A 165 -7.74 -28.15 -13.06
CA LEU A 165 -6.84 -27.36 -13.93
C LEU A 165 -6.28 -26.07 -13.30
N ARG A 166 -6.13 -25.99 -11.97
CA ARG A 166 -5.60 -24.80 -11.25
C ARG A 166 -4.31 -24.20 -11.84
N HIS A 167 -3.39 -25.04 -12.32
CA HIS A 167 -2.12 -24.57 -12.88
C HIS A 167 -2.34 -23.87 -14.21
N LEU A 168 -3.23 -24.41 -15.05
CA LEU A 168 -3.64 -23.77 -16.29
C LEU A 168 -4.38 -22.45 -16.00
N LEU A 169 -5.33 -22.43 -15.06
CA LEU A 169 -6.04 -21.21 -14.67
C LEU A 169 -5.09 -20.11 -14.19
N ASN A 170 -4.16 -20.45 -13.30
CA ASN A 170 -3.18 -19.49 -12.77
C ASN A 170 -2.27 -18.94 -13.87
N ILE A 171 -1.78 -19.79 -14.76
CA ILE A 171 -0.96 -19.36 -15.90
C ILE A 171 -1.78 -18.47 -16.83
N THR A 172 -3.01 -18.86 -17.17
CA THR A 172 -3.89 -18.06 -18.03
C THR A 172 -4.15 -16.68 -17.43
N ILE A 173 -4.48 -16.58 -16.14
CA ILE A 173 -4.69 -15.29 -15.48
C ILE A 173 -3.41 -14.46 -15.49
N ALA A 174 -2.26 -15.05 -15.18
CA ALA A 174 -0.98 -14.35 -15.20
C ALA A 174 -0.62 -13.83 -16.60
N THR A 175 -0.80 -14.67 -17.63
CA THR A 175 -0.57 -14.28 -19.02
C THR A 175 -1.53 -13.18 -19.47
N LEU A 176 -2.82 -13.31 -19.17
CA LEU A 176 -3.81 -12.27 -19.49
C LEU A 176 -3.46 -10.94 -18.81
N LEU A 177 -3.03 -10.98 -17.55
CA LEU A 177 -2.60 -9.79 -16.83
C LEU A 177 -1.42 -9.12 -17.55
N VAL A 178 -0.37 -9.87 -17.90
CA VAL A 178 0.77 -9.33 -18.66
C VAL A 178 0.33 -8.74 -20.01
N LEU A 179 -0.55 -9.44 -20.74
CA LEU A 179 -1.06 -8.95 -22.03
C LEU A 179 -1.87 -7.65 -21.88
N CYS A 180 -2.71 -7.55 -20.84
CA CYS A 180 -3.45 -6.33 -20.53
C CYS A 180 -2.50 -5.16 -20.22
N ILE A 181 -1.43 -5.39 -19.47
CA ILE A 181 -0.41 -4.35 -19.20
C ILE A 181 0.24 -3.90 -20.51
N VAL A 182 0.69 -4.83 -21.34
CA VAL A 182 1.33 -4.51 -22.63
C VAL A 182 0.39 -3.74 -23.54
N TRP A 183 -0.88 -4.14 -23.59
CA TRP A 183 -1.90 -3.46 -24.38
C TRP A 183 -2.16 -2.04 -23.87
N PHE A 184 -2.36 -1.88 -22.55
CA PHE A 184 -2.59 -0.60 -21.91
C PHE A 184 -1.42 0.40 -22.05
N VAL A 185 -0.18 -0.08 -22.06
CA VAL A 185 1.02 0.78 -22.23
C VAL A 185 1.27 1.17 -23.69
N ARG A 186 0.74 0.39 -24.64
CA ARG A 186 0.92 0.62 -26.08
C ARG A 186 -0.19 1.45 -26.71
N GLY A 187 -1.42 1.32 -26.21
CA GLY A 187 -2.58 2.13 -26.62
C GLY A 187 -2.50 3.53 -26.05
#